data_AF-A0A662UQG1-F1
#
_entry.id   AF-A0A662UQG1-F1
#
_cell.length_a   1.000
_cell.length_b   1.000
_cell.length_c   1.000
_cell.angle_alpha   90.00
_cell.angle_beta   90.00
_cell.angle_gamma   90.00
#
_symmetry.space_group_name_H-M   'P 1'
#
loop_
_entity.id
_entity.type
_entity.pdbx_description
1 polymer ?
#
loop_
_entity_poly.entity_id
_entity_poly.type
_entity_poly.pdbx_seq_one_letter_code
_entity_poly.pdbx_strand_id
1 'polypeptide(L)'
;MWFRGTYELGGGMPRVGEILVSYCGIVCSYCPAYRKKLCSGCDAHADECRYIKCAVARGVKSCLLCPEFPCRLHREGFKWYTEEYGELVWRIYSDVYLSIMKEVAEESAR
;
A
#
# COMPACT_ATOMS: atom_id res chain seq x y z
N MET A 1 12.99 -0.40 -24.37
CA MET A 1 13.01 1.03 -24.03
C MET A 1 11.56 1.46 -23.79
N TRP A 2 11.09 1.45 -22.54
CA TRP A 2 9.72 1.83 -22.18
C TRP A 2 9.79 3.05 -21.26
N PHE A 3 9.69 4.23 -21.87
CA PHE A 3 9.38 5.47 -21.20
C PHE A 3 7.90 5.75 -21.45
N ARG A 4 7.07 5.70 -20.40
CA ARG A 4 5.70 6.25 -20.40
C ARG A 4 5.40 6.85 -19.03
N GLY A 5 5.17 8.16 -19.00
CA GLY A 5 4.47 8.87 -17.93
C GLY A 5 5.36 9.56 -16.89
N THR A 6 5.68 10.83 -17.13
CA THR A 6 6.08 11.77 -16.08
C THR A 6 4.85 12.16 -15.27
N TYR A 7 4.67 11.56 -14.10
CA TYR A 7 3.72 12.05 -13.10
C TYR A 7 4.55 12.79 -12.06
N GLU A 8 4.26 14.06 -11.80
CA GLU A 8 5.06 14.91 -10.90
C GLU A 8 4.95 14.50 -9.41
N LEU A 9 4.37 13.34 -9.13
CA LEU A 9 4.44 12.59 -7.86
C LEU A 9 4.95 11.14 -8.03
N GLY A 10 5.79 10.91 -9.05
CA GLY A 10 6.63 9.71 -9.19
C GLY A 10 5.88 8.43 -9.53
N GLY A 11 5.74 8.14 -10.84
CA GLY A 11 5.35 6.83 -11.32
C GLY A 11 6.40 5.78 -10.94
N GLY A 12 6.08 4.98 -9.94
CA GLY A 12 6.89 3.87 -9.45
C GLY A 12 6.53 3.52 -8.02
N MET A 13 6.85 2.30 -7.59
CA MET A 13 6.64 1.89 -6.20
C MET A 13 7.31 2.88 -5.22
N PRO A 14 6.60 3.27 -4.14
CA PRO A 14 7.16 4.16 -3.13
C PRO A 14 8.47 3.63 -2.52
N ARG A 15 9.29 4.57 -2.06
CA ARG A 15 10.57 4.29 -1.42
C ARG A 15 10.74 5.08 -0.14
N VAL A 16 11.33 4.42 0.86
CA VAL A 16 11.88 5.06 2.06
C VAL A 16 13.37 4.75 2.07
N GLY A 17 14.19 5.73 1.71
CA GLY A 17 15.59 5.50 1.35
C GLY A 17 15.70 4.52 0.17
N GLU A 18 16.44 3.43 0.36
CA GLU A 18 16.60 2.38 -0.65
C GLU A 18 15.51 1.30 -0.60
N ILE A 19 14.68 1.30 0.45
CA ILE A 19 13.68 0.27 0.69
C ILE A 19 12.41 0.55 -0.13
N LEU A 20 11.98 -0.45 -0.91
CA LEU A 20 10.72 -0.44 -1.63
C LEU A 20 9.57 -0.72 -0.67
N VAL A 21 8.61 0.19 -0.64
CA VAL A 21 7.41 0.12 0.18
C VAL A 21 6.21 0.32 -0.74
N SER A 22 5.15 -0.47 -0.57
CA SER A 22 3.92 -0.29 -1.32
C SER A 22 3.14 0.94 -0.83
N TYR A 23 2.18 1.39 -1.64
CA TYR A 23 1.25 2.43 -1.23
C TYR A 23 0.46 2.05 0.03
N CYS A 24 0.13 0.76 0.20
CA CYS A 24 -0.61 0.28 1.38
C CYS A 24 0.26 0.05 2.64
N GLY A 25 1.59 0.15 2.51
CA GLY A 25 2.56 0.04 3.61
C GLY A 25 3.33 -1.28 3.69
N ILE A 26 3.12 -2.23 2.78
CA ILE A 26 3.91 -3.48 2.73
C ILE A 26 5.33 -3.16 2.29
N VAL A 27 6.32 -3.69 2.99
CA VAL A 27 7.72 -3.53 2.60
C VAL A 27 8.07 -4.54 1.49
N CYS A 28 7.85 -4.15 0.24
CA CYS A 28 8.06 -4.99 -0.95
C CYS A 28 9.49 -5.54 -1.05
N SER A 29 10.50 -4.79 -0.57
CA SER A 29 11.88 -5.28 -0.51
C SER A 29 12.04 -6.60 0.26
N TYR A 30 11.17 -6.88 1.22
CA TYR A 30 11.21 -8.11 2.03
C TYR A 30 10.08 -9.09 1.68
N CYS A 31 9.14 -8.73 0.80
CA CYS A 31 8.03 -9.59 0.40
C CYS A 31 8.53 -10.78 -0.44
N PRO A 32 8.30 -12.05 -0.03
CA PRO A 32 8.74 -13.22 -0.78
C PRO A 32 8.15 -13.29 -2.20
N ALA A 33 6.87 -12.91 -2.36
CA ALA A 33 6.19 -12.94 -3.66
C ALA A 33 6.83 -11.94 -4.63
N TYR A 34 7.10 -10.72 -4.18
CA TYR A 34 7.76 -9.70 -5.00
C TYR A 34 9.20 -10.11 -5.36
N ARG A 35 9.97 -10.58 -4.37
CA ARG A 35 11.36 -11.04 -4.59
C ARG A 35 11.47 -12.24 -5.55
N LYS A 36 10.47 -13.12 -5.54
CA LYS A 36 10.37 -14.26 -6.47
C LYS A 36 9.71 -13.92 -7.80
N LYS A 37 9.40 -12.63 -8.06
CA LYS A 37 8.73 -12.14 -9.28
C LYS A 37 7.34 -12.75 -9.52
N LEU A 38 6.67 -13.20 -8.45
CA LEU A 38 5.29 -13.69 -8.47
C LEU A 38 4.26 -12.55 -8.31
N CYS A 39 4.72 -11.38 -7.88
CA CYS A 39 3.93 -10.16 -7.78
C CYS A 39 4.53 -9.12 -8.71
N SER A 40 3.69 -8.53 -9.57
CA SER A 40 4.06 -7.48 -10.52
C SER A 40 4.29 -6.10 -9.88
N GLY A 41 4.05 -5.98 -8.57
CA GLY A 41 4.16 -4.72 -7.83
C GLY A 41 2.93 -3.83 -7.97
N CYS A 42 2.97 -2.65 -7.33
CA CYS A 42 1.81 -1.75 -7.30
C CYS A 42 1.45 -1.17 -8.67
N ASP A 43 2.44 -1.00 -9.55
CA ASP A 43 2.27 -0.31 -10.84
C ASP A 43 1.30 -1.04 -11.76
N ALA A 44 1.23 -2.37 -11.68
CA ALA A 44 0.26 -3.18 -12.42
C ALA A 44 -1.20 -2.97 -12.00
N HIS A 45 -1.44 -2.26 -10.90
CA HIS A 45 -2.75 -2.05 -10.30
C HIS A 45 -3.08 -0.56 -10.09
N ALA A 46 -2.33 0.34 -10.73
CA ALA A 46 -2.43 1.79 -10.53
C ALA A 46 -3.85 2.33 -10.72
N ASP A 47 -4.56 1.83 -11.73
CA ASP A 47 -5.90 2.30 -12.11
C ASP A 47 -7.02 1.71 -11.25
N GLU A 48 -6.74 0.69 -10.44
CA GLU A 48 -7.76 -0.09 -9.71
C GLU A 48 -7.59 0.00 -8.20
N CYS A 49 -6.35 0.00 -7.70
CA CYS A 49 -6.06 -0.13 -6.28
C CYS A 49 -6.52 1.09 -5.48
N ARG A 50 -7.45 0.86 -4.54
CA ARG A 50 -7.98 1.93 -3.68
C ARG A 50 -6.94 2.55 -2.76
N TYR A 51 -5.91 1.81 -2.35
CA TYR A 51 -4.81 2.39 -1.56
C TYR A 51 -3.98 3.39 -2.38
N ILE A 52 -3.71 3.09 -3.66
CA ILE A 52 -2.97 3.99 -4.56
C ILE A 52 -3.77 5.28 -4.74
N LYS A 53 -5.05 5.16 -5.11
CA LYS A 53 -5.96 6.31 -5.28
C LYS A 53 -6.07 7.16 -4.00
N CYS A 54 -6.21 6.51 -2.84
CA CYS A 54 -6.29 7.18 -1.54
C CYS A 54 -5.00 7.93 -1.20
N ALA A 55 -3.84 7.30 -1.39
CA ALA A 55 -2.54 7.90 -1.12
C ALA A 55 -2.28 9.12 -2.00
N VAL A 56 -2.56 9.01 -3.31
CA VAL A 56 -2.45 10.11 -4.27
C VAL A 56 -3.39 11.26 -3.89
N ALA A 57 -4.67 10.97 -3.61
CA ALA A 57 -5.64 12.00 -3.22
C ALA A 57 -5.28 12.75 -1.92
N ARG A 58 -4.57 12.07 -1.00
CA ARG A 58 -4.09 12.63 0.27
C ARG A 58 -2.69 13.26 0.17
N GLY A 59 -2.03 13.17 -0.98
CA GLY A 59 -0.66 13.65 -1.16
C GLY A 59 0.39 12.90 -0.34
N VAL A 60 0.12 11.65 0.08
CA VAL A 60 1.06 10.83 0.86
C VAL A 60 1.69 9.76 -0.03
N LYS A 61 2.99 9.49 0.16
CA LYS A 61 3.71 8.51 -0.66
C LYS A 61 3.43 7.05 -0.26
N SER A 62 3.02 6.82 0.98
CA SER A 62 2.67 5.50 1.49
C SER A 62 1.76 5.67 2.70
N CYS A 63 0.92 4.66 2.98
CA CYS A 63 0.06 4.66 4.17
C CYS A 63 0.85 4.68 5.48
N LEU A 64 2.12 4.24 5.49
CA LEU A 64 2.99 4.38 6.68
C LEU A 64 3.35 5.85 7.00
N LEU A 65 3.16 6.77 6.05
CA LEU A 65 3.34 8.21 6.24
C LEU A 65 2.01 8.94 6.43
N CYS A 66 0.89 8.21 6.47
CA CYS A 66 -0.43 8.81 6.64
C CYS A 66 -0.68 9.05 8.13
N PRO A 67 -1.02 10.28 8.55
CA PRO A 67 -1.28 10.60 9.96
C PRO A 67 -2.53 9.90 10.52
N GLU A 68 -3.43 9.42 9.65
CA GLU A 68 -4.62 8.66 10.04
C GLU A 68 -4.38 7.15 10.04
N PHE A 69 -3.17 6.67 9.75
CA PHE A 69 -2.89 5.23 9.78
C PHE A 69 -2.82 4.71 11.23
N PRO A 70 -3.49 3.59 11.56
CA PRO A 70 -4.36 2.78 10.70
C PRO A 70 -5.73 3.43 10.48
N CYS A 71 -6.12 3.64 9.22
CA CYS A 71 -7.37 4.32 8.88
C CYS A 71 -8.52 3.33 8.60
N ARG A 72 -9.71 3.86 8.31
CA ARG A 72 -10.91 3.03 8.01
C ARG A 72 -10.67 2.05 6.86
N LEU A 73 -9.95 2.45 5.81
CA LEU A 73 -9.67 1.59 4.65
C LEU A 73 -8.84 0.36 5.04
N HIS A 74 -7.90 0.48 5.98
CA HIS A 74 -7.15 -0.66 6.49
C HIS A 74 -7.95 -1.54 7.44
N ARG A 75 -8.86 -0.96 8.23
CA ARG A 75 -9.74 -1.70 9.15
C ARG A 75 -10.79 -2.53 8.40
N GLU A 76 -11.46 -1.91 7.44
CA GLU A 76 -12.58 -2.52 6.72
C GLU A 76 -12.15 -3.23 5.42
N GLY A 77 -11.01 -2.86 4.85
CA GLY A 77 -10.61 -3.31 3.52
C GLY A 77 -11.50 -2.74 2.43
N PHE A 78 -11.41 -3.32 1.23
CA PHE A 78 -12.31 -2.99 0.13
C PHE A 78 -12.53 -4.19 -0.79
N LYS A 79 -13.65 -4.18 -1.52
CA LYS A 79 -13.99 -5.25 -2.46
C LYS A 79 -13.01 -5.29 -3.63
N TRP A 80 -12.51 -6.48 -3.94
CA TRP A 80 -11.64 -6.79 -5.06
C TRP A 80 -12.13 -8.06 -5.74
N TYR A 81 -12.25 -8.04 -7.07
CA TYR A 81 -12.65 -9.22 -7.83
C TYR A 81 -11.43 -10.00 -8.33
N THR A 82 -11.48 -11.32 -8.20
CA THR A 82 -10.48 -12.24 -8.74
C THR A 82 -11.16 -13.27 -9.63
N GLU A 83 -10.47 -13.71 -10.69
CA GLU A 83 -11.01 -14.76 -11.57
C GLU A 83 -11.18 -16.09 -10.84
N GLU A 84 -10.27 -16.40 -9.90
CA GLU A 84 -10.24 -17.68 -9.18
C GLU A 84 -11.23 -17.74 -8.01
N TYR A 85 -11.38 -16.67 -7.24
CA TYR A 85 -12.14 -16.67 -5.98
C TYR A 85 -13.35 -15.72 -5.99
N GLY A 86 -13.60 -15.05 -7.11
CA GLY A 86 -14.68 -14.06 -7.20
C GLY A 86 -14.40 -12.80 -6.37
N GLU A 87 -15.46 -12.21 -5.81
CA GLU A 87 -15.36 -11.00 -4.99
C GLU A 87 -14.82 -11.32 -3.58
N LEU A 88 -13.72 -10.67 -3.22
CA LEU A 88 -13.06 -10.78 -1.93
C LEU A 88 -12.98 -9.41 -1.24
N VAL A 89 -12.87 -9.40 0.09
CA VAL A 89 -12.51 -8.20 0.84
C VAL A 89 -11.00 -8.16 0.98
N TRP A 90 -10.37 -7.24 0.24
CA TRP A 90 -8.95 -7.01 0.27
C TRP A 90 -8.54 -6.19 1.50
N ARG A 91 -8.12 -6.90 2.55
CA ARG A 91 -7.61 -6.34 3.80
C ARG A 91 -6.14 -6.75 3.99
N ILE A 92 -5.25 -5.76 4.04
CA ILE A 92 -3.80 -5.97 3.97
C ILE A 92 -3.21 -6.51 5.27
N TYR A 93 -3.66 -5.97 6.39
CA TYR A 93 -3.12 -6.28 7.71
C TYR A 93 -4.16 -6.96 8.59
N SER A 94 -3.68 -7.79 9.50
CA SER A 94 -4.50 -8.35 10.57
C SER A 94 -4.88 -7.28 11.59
N ASP A 95 -5.95 -7.53 12.33
CA ASP A 95 -6.37 -6.66 13.43
C ASP A 95 -5.27 -6.51 14.50
N VAL A 96 -4.49 -7.58 14.73
CA VAL A 96 -3.31 -7.56 15.62
C VAL A 96 -2.28 -6.54 15.14
N TYR A 97 -1.90 -6.57 13.86
CA TYR A 97 -0.92 -5.62 13.32
C TYR A 97 -1.44 -4.19 13.42
N LEU A 98 -2.72 -3.95 13.07
CA LEU A 98 -3.32 -2.63 13.17
C LEU A 98 -3.36 -2.13 14.62
N SER A 99 -3.60 -3.00 15.61
CA SER A 99 -3.57 -2.61 17.02
C SER A 99 -2.19 -2.14 17.48
N ILE A 100 -1.14 -2.88 17.14
CA ILE A 100 0.24 -2.52 17.46
C ILE A 100 0.62 -1.18 16.80
N MET A 101 0.28 -1.00 15.52
CA MET A 101 0.61 0.24 14.80
C MET A 101 -0.14 1.45 15.35
N LYS A 102 -1.35 1.25 15.89
CA LYS A 102 -2.11 2.30 16.56
C LYS A 102 -1.40 2.76 17.84
N GLU A 103 -0.94 1.83 18.67
CA GLU A 103 -0.20 2.13 19.90
C GLU A 103 1.10 2.90 19.58
N VAL A 104 1.87 2.43 18.59
CA VAL A 104 3.10 3.11 18.14
C VAL A 104 2.83 4.54 17.67
N ALA A 105 1.73 4.77 16.95
CA ALA A 105 1.34 6.11 16.48
C ALA A 105 0.98 7.04 17.65
N GLU A 106 0.27 6.52 18.65
CA GLU A 106 -0.09 7.28 19.86
C GLU A 106 1.13 7.61 20.72
N GLU A 107 2.12 6.72 20.81
CA GLU A 107 3.38 6.96 21.52
C GLU A 107 4.27 7.97 20.79
N SER A 108 4.35 7.91 19.47
CA SER A 108 5.18 8.82 18.65
C SER A 108 4.66 10.26 18.63
N ALA A 109 3.42 10.48 19.07
CA ALA A 109 2.79 11.79 19.17
C ALA A 109 2.94 12.46 20.55
N ARG A 110 3.52 11.76 21.54
CA ARG A 110 3.82 12.29 22.88
C ARG A 110 5.17 12.99 22.92
#